data_AF-A0A0M8RIQ7-F1
#
_entry.id   AF-A0A0M8RIQ7-F1
#
_cell.length_a   1.000
_cell.length_b   1.000
_cell.length_c   1.000
_cell.angle_alpha   90.00
_cell.angle_beta   90.00
_cell.angle_gamma   90.00
#
_symmetry.space_group_name_H-M   'P 1'
#
loop_
_entity.id
_entity.type
_entity.pdbx_description
1 polymer ?
#
loop_
_entity_poly.entity_id
_entity_poly.type
_entity_poly.pdbx_seq_one_letter_code
_entity_poly.pdbx_strand_id
1 'polypeptide(L)'
;MTTELRQLRPDEWDDWYASVERVFGGAPEAPEERALWCGLGEPERSLTVRDGGDVVGTAGAFTFRLSLPGGAVVPAAGVTMVSVQPTHRRRGLLREMMRHQLADIRARREPVAVLTASEPAIYGRFGYGAATEAVSMTLDTLRLSVPALPGTDAVRLRLVDPETALPDCEKVYDQLVAGRPGMLARQPGWERLPLLDPEADRDGAGPVLCVLAEVAGEVRGYARYAVKAGWDGGGPDGTVVLRDIEALDPAVHAALWRYLFGIDLTSRVTVRNRPADDPLLHLVDDIRRCQAKVRESLFVRLVDVGAALAARAYAAPLDVVLEVADAGCPWNEGRWRLTGDGRGASCERTDDPADLALSVRELGSAYLGGFSLSALAAAGRVRELRPGALREASVAFGWHIKPWLPHGF
;
A
#
# COMPACT_ATOMS: atom_id res chain seq x y z
N MET A 1 35.38 -15.58 0.45
CA MET A 1 34.44 -14.86 -0.42
C MET A 1 34.25 -13.49 0.21
N THR A 2 34.69 -12.47 -0.50
CA THR A 2 34.58 -11.07 -0.08
C THR A 2 33.44 -10.49 -0.90
N THR A 3 32.27 -10.34 -0.28
CA THR A 3 31.12 -9.71 -0.95
C THR A 3 31.29 -8.21 -0.93
N GLU A 4 30.90 -7.53 -2.00
CA GLU A 4 30.96 -6.08 -2.13
C GLU A 4 29.53 -5.52 -2.23
N LEU A 5 29.16 -4.62 -1.31
CA LEU A 5 27.93 -3.83 -1.39
C LEU A 5 28.23 -2.48 -2.04
N ARG A 6 27.52 -2.14 -3.11
CA ARG A 6 27.60 -0.82 -3.75
C ARG A 6 26.29 -0.40 -4.40
N GLN A 7 26.22 0.85 -4.82
CA GLN A 7 25.14 1.36 -5.65
C GLN A 7 25.12 0.66 -7.02
N LEU A 8 23.91 0.44 -7.55
CA LEU A 8 23.68 -0.12 -8.88
C LEU A 8 24.11 0.88 -9.95
N ARG A 9 24.80 0.41 -10.99
CA ARG A 9 25.05 1.22 -12.18
C ARG A 9 23.92 1.00 -13.20
N PRO A 10 23.49 2.03 -13.95
CA PRO A 10 22.39 1.90 -14.91
C PRO A 10 22.59 0.79 -15.95
N ASP A 11 23.82 0.58 -16.42
CA ASP A 11 24.18 -0.46 -17.39
C ASP A 11 24.12 -1.90 -16.82
N GLU A 12 23.94 -2.05 -15.51
CA GLU A 12 23.83 -3.33 -14.82
C GLU A 12 22.38 -3.73 -14.50
N TRP A 13 21.38 -2.92 -14.88
CA TRP A 13 19.98 -3.14 -14.53
C TRP A 13 19.49 -4.54 -14.91
N ASP A 14 19.76 -4.99 -16.13
CA ASP A 14 19.25 -6.27 -16.62
C ASP A 14 19.80 -7.48 -15.86
N ASP A 15 21.08 -7.48 -15.50
CA ASP A 15 21.73 -8.53 -14.69
C ASP A 15 21.19 -8.50 -13.25
N TRP A 16 21.04 -7.28 -12.70
CA TRP A 16 20.48 -7.07 -11.37
C TRP A 16 19.02 -7.54 -11.28
N TYR A 17 18.19 -7.21 -12.27
CA TYR A 17 16.78 -7.60 -12.31
C TYR A 17 16.62 -9.10 -12.55
N ALA A 18 17.45 -9.70 -13.40
CA ALA A 18 17.47 -11.16 -13.56
C ALA A 18 17.82 -11.90 -12.23
N SER A 19 18.61 -11.27 -11.36
CA SER A 19 18.86 -11.77 -10.00
C SER A 19 17.59 -11.78 -9.15
N VAL A 20 16.76 -10.72 -9.26
CA VAL A 20 15.43 -10.63 -8.63
C VAL A 20 14.53 -11.73 -9.16
N GLU A 21 14.31 -11.81 -10.49
CA GLU A 21 13.46 -12.82 -11.12
C GLU A 21 13.82 -14.24 -10.64
N ARG A 22 15.12 -14.56 -10.57
CA ARG A 22 15.61 -15.87 -10.08
C ARG A 22 15.19 -16.18 -8.65
N VAL A 23 15.23 -15.20 -7.75
CA VAL A 23 14.83 -15.41 -6.34
C VAL A 23 13.31 -15.54 -6.20
N PHE A 24 12.55 -14.90 -7.09
CA PHE A 24 11.09 -14.89 -7.06
C PHE A 24 10.42 -16.01 -7.87
N GLY A 25 11.17 -17.04 -8.28
CA GLY A 25 10.65 -18.24 -8.93
C GLY A 25 11.21 -18.51 -10.33
N GLY A 26 11.97 -17.57 -10.88
CA GLY A 26 12.76 -17.75 -12.10
C GLY A 26 11.96 -17.74 -13.41
N ALA A 27 10.65 -17.54 -13.36
CA ALA A 27 9.86 -17.23 -14.55
C ALA A 27 10.15 -15.78 -14.95
N PRO A 28 10.60 -15.51 -16.19
CA PRO A 28 10.78 -14.13 -16.64
C PRO A 28 9.42 -13.45 -16.70
N GLU A 29 9.38 -12.18 -16.28
CA GLU A 29 8.18 -11.36 -16.41
C GLU A 29 7.88 -11.06 -17.88
N ALA A 30 6.65 -10.66 -18.17
CA ALA A 30 6.27 -10.24 -19.51
C ALA A 30 7.14 -9.07 -19.98
N PRO A 31 7.51 -8.97 -21.28
CA PRO A 31 8.39 -7.90 -21.77
C PRO A 31 7.90 -6.49 -21.45
N GLU A 32 6.58 -6.26 -21.50
CA GLU A 32 5.95 -4.99 -21.14
C GLU A 32 6.04 -4.65 -19.64
N GLU A 33 5.94 -5.65 -18.77
CA GLU A 33 6.12 -5.48 -17.32
C GLU A 33 7.59 -5.18 -17.00
N ARG A 34 8.52 -5.95 -17.55
CA ARG A 34 9.95 -5.68 -17.42
C ARG A 34 10.34 -4.29 -17.95
N ALA A 35 9.75 -3.87 -19.07
CA ALA A 35 9.96 -2.53 -19.61
C ALA A 35 9.41 -1.44 -18.69
N LEU A 36 8.26 -1.68 -18.04
CA LEU A 36 7.74 -0.77 -17.02
C LEU A 36 8.71 -0.66 -15.84
N TRP A 37 9.14 -1.77 -15.26
CA TRP A 37 10.05 -1.76 -14.11
C TRP A 37 11.41 -1.13 -14.43
N CYS A 38 11.94 -1.37 -15.64
CA CYS A 38 13.13 -0.68 -16.12
C CYS A 38 12.92 0.84 -16.25
N GLY A 39 11.76 1.26 -16.77
CA GLY A 39 11.42 2.69 -16.91
C GLY A 39 11.14 3.40 -15.59
N LEU A 40 10.66 2.68 -14.57
CA LEU A 40 10.42 3.19 -13.21
C LEU A 40 11.65 3.08 -12.29
N GLY A 41 12.62 2.24 -12.66
CA GLY A 41 13.79 1.94 -11.87
C GLY A 41 14.65 3.16 -11.57
N GLU A 42 15.15 3.26 -10.34
CA GLU A 42 16.06 4.31 -9.88
C GLU A 42 17.40 3.66 -9.48
N PRO A 43 18.35 3.45 -10.42
CA PRO A 43 19.64 2.81 -10.12
C PRO A 43 20.41 3.51 -8.99
N GLU A 44 20.28 4.83 -8.87
CA GLU A 44 20.88 5.63 -7.81
C GLU A 44 20.26 5.45 -6.43
N ARG A 45 19.11 4.77 -6.36
CA ARG A 45 18.45 4.34 -5.12
C ARG A 45 18.49 2.82 -4.94
N SER A 46 19.23 2.14 -5.82
CA SER A 46 19.31 0.69 -5.86
C SER A 46 20.70 0.21 -5.44
N LEU A 47 20.71 -0.85 -4.64
CA LEU A 47 21.89 -1.49 -4.10
C LEU A 47 22.10 -2.85 -4.75
N THR A 48 23.37 -3.17 -5.01
CA THR A 48 23.81 -4.48 -5.48
C THR A 48 24.86 -5.04 -4.53
N VAL A 49 24.71 -6.31 -4.17
CA VAL A 49 25.76 -7.09 -3.51
C VAL A 49 26.35 -8.05 -4.53
N ARG A 50 27.66 -8.00 -4.73
CA ARG A 50 28.38 -8.90 -5.65
C ARG A 50 29.30 -9.86 -4.90
N ASP A 51 29.44 -11.08 -5.39
CA ASP A 51 30.47 -12.04 -5.00
C ASP A 51 31.26 -12.40 -6.26
N GLY A 52 32.39 -11.69 -6.48
CA GLY A 52 33.08 -11.72 -7.77
C GLY A 52 32.20 -11.16 -8.89
N GLY A 53 31.96 -11.97 -9.93
CA GLY A 53 31.16 -11.60 -11.10
C GLY A 53 29.65 -11.73 -10.92
N ASP A 54 29.18 -12.30 -9.81
CA ASP A 54 27.76 -12.65 -9.63
C ASP A 54 27.02 -11.62 -8.76
N VAL A 55 25.80 -11.24 -9.15
CA VAL A 55 24.87 -10.48 -8.31
C VAL A 55 24.20 -11.43 -7.31
N VAL A 56 24.53 -11.28 -6.03
CA VAL A 56 24.10 -12.18 -4.94
C VAL A 56 23.10 -11.54 -3.98
N GLY A 57 22.85 -10.24 -4.09
CA GLY A 57 21.81 -9.53 -3.36
C GLY A 57 21.41 -8.22 -4.03
N THR A 58 20.15 -7.85 -3.86
CA THR A 58 19.54 -6.66 -4.46
C THR A 58 18.66 -5.96 -3.43
N ALA A 59 18.55 -4.63 -3.53
CA ALA A 59 17.52 -3.85 -2.84
C ALA A 59 17.31 -2.53 -3.59
N GLY A 60 16.09 -2.24 -4.04
CA GLY A 60 15.71 -1.00 -4.69
C GLY A 60 14.88 -0.09 -3.78
N ALA A 61 14.73 1.16 -4.18
CA ALA A 61 13.74 2.06 -3.59
C ALA A 61 13.20 3.02 -4.67
N PHE A 62 11.87 3.14 -4.75
CA PHE A 62 11.21 4.18 -5.53
C PHE A 62 11.03 5.46 -4.72
N THR A 63 11.10 6.60 -5.42
CA THR A 63 10.73 7.90 -4.87
C THR A 63 9.21 8.02 -4.87
N PHE A 64 8.60 8.05 -3.69
CA PHE A 64 7.15 8.20 -3.53
C PHE A 64 6.75 9.43 -2.74
N ARG A 65 5.45 9.71 -2.83
CA ARG A 65 4.75 10.63 -1.96
C ARG A 65 3.56 9.91 -1.32
N LEU A 66 3.54 9.82 0.00
CA LEU A 66 2.55 9.07 0.78
C LEU A 66 1.57 10.02 1.47
N SER A 67 0.28 9.77 1.32
CA SER A 67 -0.78 10.46 2.05
C SER A 67 -0.86 10.01 3.52
N LEU A 68 -1.06 10.98 4.41
CA LEU A 68 -1.09 10.79 5.85
C LEU A 68 -2.46 11.18 6.43
N PRO A 69 -2.78 10.74 7.66
CA PRO A 69 -3.90 11.29 8.42
C PRO A 69 -3.82 12.82 8.48
N GLY A 70 -4.91 13.50 8.12
CA GLY A 70 -4.95 14.97 7.97
C GLY A 70 -4.72 15.49 6.55
N GLY A 71 -4.46 14.62 5.57
CA GLY A 71 -4.40 14.97 4.15
C GLY A 71 -3.04 15.51 3.67
N ALA A 72 -2.04 15.59 4.55
CA ALA A 72 -0.67 15.87 4.15
C ALA A 72 -0.13 14.74 3.25
N VAL A 73 0.67 15.10 2.25
CA VAL A 73 1.31 14.15 1.33
C VAL A 73 2.82 14.35 1.39
N VAL A 74 3.55 13.39 1.97
CA VAL A 74 4.97 13.53 2.33
C VAL A 74 5.90 12.65 1.49
N PRO A 75 7.19 13.00 1.34
CA PRO A 75 8.17 12.11 0.72
C PRO A 75 8.24 10.76 1.46
N ALA A 76 8.33 9.67 0.69
CA ALA A 76 8.46 8.31 1.21
C ALA A 76 9.34 7.48 0.27
N ALA A 77 10.17 6.61 0.83
CA ALA A 77 10.92 5.62 0.05
C ALA A 77 10.09 4.33 -0.11
N GLY A 78 9.75 3.95 -1.34
CA GLY A 78 9.11 2.68 -1.65
C GLY A 78 10.13 1.57 -1.82
N VAL A 79 10.48 0.86 -0.75
CA VAL A 79 11.46 -0.23 -0.79
C VAL A 79 10.90 -1.40 -1.61
N THR A 80 11.66 -1.82 -2.62
CA THR A 80 11.25 -2.83 -3.60
C THR A 80 12.42 -3.74 -3.99
N MET A 81 12.14 -4.78 -4.77
CA MET A 81 13.14 -5.62 -5.47
C MET A 81 14.25 -6.16 -4.54
N VAL A 82 13.88 -6.47 -3.30
CA VAL A 82 14.80 -6.98 -2.28
C VAL A 82 14.99 -8.48 -2.46
N SER A 83 16.22 -8.91 -2.76
CA SER A 83 16.53 -10.31 -2.96
C SER A 83 17.89 -10.68 -2.36
N VAL A 84 18.05 -11.95 -1.97
CA VAL A 84 19.33 -12.55 -1.63
C VAL A 84 19.37 -13.93 -2.24
N GLN A 85 20.40 -14.22 -3.03
CA GLN A 85 20.53 -15.51 -3.69
C GLN A 85 20.52 -16.66 -2.66
N PRO A 86 19.88 -17.81 -2.96
CA PRO A 86 19.74 -18.93 -2.02
C PRO A 86 21.07 -19.40 -1.43
N THR A 87 22.14 -19.38 -2.23
CA THR A 87 23.52 -19.76 -1.87
C THR A 87 24.18 -18.81 -0.86
N HIS A 88 23.64 -17.59 -0.70
CA HIS A 88 24.22 -16.52 0.11
C HIS A 88 23.33 -16.10 1.28
N ARG A 89 22.23 -16.83 1.54
CA ARG A 89 21.37 -16.58 2.69
C ARG A 89 22.09 -16.81 4.02
N ARG A 90 21.59 -16.16 5.07
CA ARG A 90 22.09 -16.25 6.46
C ARG A 90 23.55 -15.80 6.65
N ARG A 91 24.10 -15.03 5.71
CA ARG A 91 25.45 -14.42 5.78
C ARG A 91 25.45 -12.93 6.17
N GLY A 92 24.30 -12.37 6.53
CA GLY A 92 24.18 -10.96 6.96
C GLY A 92 23.90 -9.95 5.84
N LEU A 93 23.92 -10.36 4.57
CA LEU A 93 23.77 -9.45 3.41
C LEU A 93 22.52 -8.57 3.46
N LEU A 94 21.35 -9.16 3.75
CA LEU A 94 20.11 -8.39 3.87
C LEU A 94 20.17 -7.32 4.98
N ARG A 95 20.79 -7.67 6.12
CA ARG A 95 20.96 -6.71 7.23
C ARG A 95 21.84 -5.54 6.81
N GLU A 96 22.90 -5.83 6.06
CA GLU A 96 23.81 -4.81 5.57
C GLU A 96 23.13 -3.88 4.56
N MET A 97 22.40 -4.44 3.57
CA MET A 97 21.62 -3.68 2.59
C MET A 97 20.58 -2.78 3.27
N MET A 98 19.75 -3.33 4.16
CA MET A 98 18.70 -2.55 4.85
C MET A 98 19.29 -1.43 5.71
N ARG A 99 20.41 -1.67 6.40
CA ARG A 99 21.09 -0.63 7.18
C ARG A 99 21.60 0.50 6.30
N HIS A 100 22.22 0.17 5.17
CA HIS A 100 22.71 1.15 4.21
C HIS A 100 21.53 1.96 3.63
N GLN A 101 20.48 1.27 3.19
CA GLN A 101 19.31 1.89 2.58
C GLN A 101 18.60 2.85 3.55
N LEU A 102 18.39 2.46 4.82
CA LEU A 102 17.76 3.35 5.81
C LEU A 102 18.60 4.59 6.13
N ALA A 103 19.93 4.49 6.10
CA ALA A 103 20.80 5.64 6.25
C ALA A 103 20.73 6.59 5.03
N ASP A 104 20.66 6.03 3.81
CA ASP A 104 20.49 6.81 2.58
C ASP A 104 19.13 7.52 2.53
N ILE A 105 18.04 6.81 2.87
CA ILE A 105 16.68 7.38 2.96
C ILE A 105 16.65 8.56 3.94
N ARG A 106 17.31 8.42 5.10
CA ARG A 106 17.46 9.53 6.05
C ARG A 106 18.24 10.70 5.46
N ALA A 107 19.34 10.44 4.78
CA ALA A 107 20.16 11.48 4.15
C ALA A 107 19.36 12.28 3.09
N ARG A 108 18.42 11.61 2.42
CA ARG A 108 17.46 12.21 1.47
C ARG A 108 16.28 12.94 2.13
N ARG A 109 16.21 12.95 3.46
CA ARG A 109 15.15 13.61 4.27
C ARG A 109 13.75 13.06 4.01
N GLU A 110 13.65 11.77 3.72
CA GLU A 110 12.37 11.07 3.67
C GLU A 110 12.04 10.54 5.06
N PRO A 111 10.99 11.05 5.73
CA PRO A 111 10.70 10.67 7.11
C PRO A 111 10.24 9.21 7.25
N VAL A 112 9.76 8.60 6.17
CA VAL A 112 9.21 7.25 6.17
C VAL A 112 9.71 6.43 4.98
N ALA A 113 9.87 5.13 5.22
CA ALA A 113 10.02 4.12 4.18
C ALA A 113 8.82 3.17 4.24
N VAL A 114 8.40 2.68 3.08
CA VAL A 114 7.26 1.79 2.93
C VAL A 114 7.57 0.62 2.03
N LEU A 115 6.90 -0.51 2.23
CA LEU A 115 7.01 -1.69 1.38
C LEU A 115 5.77 -2.56 1.42
N THR A 116 5.60 -3.41 0.40
CA THR A 116 4.69 -4.55 0.45
C THR A 116 5.48 -5.81 0.81
N ALA A 117 5.25 -6.37 1.99
CA ALA A 117 6.07 -7.46 2.50
C ALA A 117 5.69 -8.81 1.85
N SER A 118 6.66 -9.45 1.18
CA SER A 118 6.56 -10.87 0.81
C SER A 118 6.66 -11.79 2.04
N GLU A 119 7.55 -11.47 2.98
CA GLU A 119 7.69 -12.13 4.28
C GLU A 119 7.69 -11.09 5.42
N PRO A 120 6.55 -10.85 6.10
CA PRO A 120 6.43 -9.84 7.17
C PRO A 120 7.45 -10.00 8.31
N ALA A 121 7.78 -11.25 8.66
CA ALA A 121 8.73 -11.54 9.74
C ALA A 121 10.16 -11.06 9.44
N ILE A 122 10.55 -10.98 8.17
CA ILE A 122 11.87 -10.48 7.76
C ILE A 122 11.95 -8.97 8.01
N TYR A 123 10.99 -8.21 7.47
CA TYR A 123 11.00 -6.76 7.53
C TYR A 123 10.70 -6.21 8.93
N GLY A 124 9.92 -6.94 9.73
CA GLY A 124 9.71 -6.60 11.14
C GLY A 124 11.00 -6.50 11.96
N ARG A 125 12.07 -7.21 11.57
CA ARG A 125 13.39 -7.13 12.21
C ARG A 125 14.14 -5.83 11.93
N PHE A 126 13.72 -5.10 10.90
CA PHE A 126 14.29 -3.82 10.47
C PHE A 126 13.38 -2.64 10.82
N GLY A 127 12.37 -2.85 11.68
CA GLY A 127 11.48 -1.80 12.18
C GLY A 127 10.26 -1.50 11.30
N TYR A 128 9.98 -2.32 10.28
CA TYR A 128 8.77 -2.18 9.46
C TYR A 128 7.57 -2.81 10.16
N GLY A 129 6.55 -2.01 10.45
CA GLY A 129 5.27 -2.45 11.01
C GLY A 129 4.17 -2.44 9.95
N ALA A 130 3.30 -3.45 9.94
CA ALA A 130 2.11 -3.44 9.08
C ALA A 130 1.22 -2.25 9.46
N ALA A 131 0.89 -1.40 8.50
CA ALA A 131 0.21 -0.13 8.72
C ALA A 131 -1.15 -0.03 8.01
N THR A 132 -1.38 -0.88 7.00
CA THR A 132 -2.65 -0.99 6.29
C THR A 132 -3.09 -2.44 6.15
N GLU A 133 -4.39 -2.60 5.95
CA GLU A 133 -5.02 -3.87 5.61
C GLU A 133 -5.57 -3.79 4.18
N ALA A 134 -5.54 -4.91 3.46
CA ALA A 134 -6.20 -5.10 2.18
C ALA A 134 -7.26 -6.19 2.31
N VAL A 135 -8.43 -5.92 1.76
CA VAL A 135 -9.56 -6.87 1.71
C VAL A 135 -9.69 -7.43 0.31
N SER A 136 -9.64 -8.75 0.21
CA SER A 136 -10.04 -9.48 -0.99
C SER A 136 -11.45 -10.02 -0.81
N MET A 137 -12.25 -10.02 -1.88
CA MET A 137 -13.67 -10.42 -1.85
C MET A 137 -14.02 -11.26 -3.08
N THR A 138 -14.92 -12.21 -2.86
CA THR A 138 -15.65 -12.92 -3.90
C THR A 138 -17.13 -12.70 -3.63
N LEU A 139 -17.75 -11.87 -4.47
CA LEU A 139 -19.11 -11.36 -4.33
C LEU A 139 -20.06 -12.25 -5.15
N ASP A 140 -21.03 -12.91 -4.51
CA ASP A 140 -22.08 -13.71 -5.17
C ASP A 140 -23.18 -12.77 -5.73
N THR A 141 -23.07 -12.38 -7.01
CA THR A 141 -23.97 -11.37 -7.62
C THR A 141 -25.38 -11.88 -7.85
N LEU A 142 -25.61 -13.20 -7.78
CA LEU A 142 -26.93 -13.81 -7.88
C LEU A 142 -27.74 -13.68 -6.58
N ARG A 143 -27.05 -13.48 -5.45
CA ARG A 143 -27.66 -13.42 -4.12
C ARG A 143 -27.41 -12.11 -3.39
N LEU A 144 -26.50 -11.29 -3.90
CA LEU A 144 -26.24 -9.94 -3.42
C LEU A 144 -26.91 -8.92 -4.33
N SER A 145 -27.49 -7.90 -3.72
CA SER A 145 -27.93 -6.72 -4.43
C SER A 145 -27.15 -5.48 -3.97
N VAL A 146 -26.87 -4.58 -4.91
CA VAL A 146 -26.36 -3.24 -4.61
C VAL A 146 -27.50 -2.25 -4.86
N PRO A 147 -28.01 -1.57 -3.82
CA PRO A 147 -29.13 -0.66 -3.98
C PRO A 147 -28.71 0.55 -4.83
N ALA A 148 -29.67 1.14 -5.54
CA ALA A 148 -29.48 2.47 -6.09
C ALA A 148 -29.51 3.49 -4.93
N LEU A 149 -28.66 4.50 -4.99
CA LEU A 149 -28.67 5.61 -4.06
C LEU A 149 -29.30 6.84 -4.73
N PRO A 150 -29.76 7.85 -3.95
CA PRO A 150 -30.13 9.13 -4.53
C PRO A 150 -29.01 9.69 -5.43
N GLY A 151 -29.34 10.01 -6.68
CA GLY A 151 -28.39 10.51 -7.68
C GLY A 151 -27.74 9.44 -8.56
N THR A 152 -27.92 8.14 -8.31
CA THR A 152 -27.41 7.06 -9.18
C THR A 152 -28.00 7.14 -10.60
N ASP A 153 -29.23 7.63 -10.73
CA ASP A 153 -29.92 7.87 -12.01
C ASP A 153 -29.29 8.98 -12.87
N ALA A 154 -28.57 9.91 -12.24
CA ALA A 154 -27.81 10.95 -12.93
C ALA A 154 -26.43 10.48 -13.41
N VAL A 155 -25.99 9.28 -13.01
CA VAL A 155 -24.68 8.72 -13.40
C VAL A 155 -24.79 8.05 -14.76
N ARG A 156 -24.09 8.61 -15.74
CA ARG A 156 -23.94 8.00 -17.06
C ARG A 156 -22.69 7.13 -17.08
N LEU A 157 -22.83 5.86 -17.44
CA LEU A 157 -21.71 4.95 -17.60
C LEU A 157 -21.31 4.83 -19.07
N ARG A 158 -20.00 4.84 -19.34
CA ARG A 158 -19.46 4.70 -20.69
C ARG A 158 -18.30 3.71 -20.70
N LEU A 159 -18.47 2.61 -21.43
CA LEU A 159 -17.39 1.66 -21.71
C LEU A 159 -16.41 2.28 -22.70
N VAL A 160 -15.12 2.21 -22.38
CA VAL A 160 -14.04 2.86 -23.12
C VAL A 160 -12.81 1.96 -23.16
N ASP A 161 -11.94 2.26 -24.12
CA ASP A 161 -10.59 1.72 -24.15
C ASP A 161 -9.78 2.20 -22.92
N PRO A 162 -9.10 1.30 -22.16
CA PRO A 162 -8.36 1.67 -20.96
C PRO A 162 -7.23 2.70 -21.19
N GLU A 163 -6.54 2.65 -22.34
CA GLU A 163 -5.47 3.62 -22.63
C GLU A 163 -6.05 5.01 -22.87
N THR A 164 -7.12 5.09 -23.64
CA THR A 164 -7.84 6.34 -23.92
C THR A 164 -8.44 6.95 -22.65
N ALA A 165 -8.87 6.11 -21.71
CA ALA A 165 -9.46 6.53 -20.43
C ALA A 165 -8.43 7.03 -19.41
N LEU A 166 -7.15 6.71 -19.59
CA LEU A 166 -6.11 6.93 -18.59
C LEU A 166 -6.08 8.36 -18.04
N PRO A 167 -6.10 9.43 -18.86
CA PRO A 167 -6.03 10.80 -18.32
C PRO A 167 -7.20 11.16 -17.40
N ASP A 168 -8.39 10.61 -17.63
CA ASP A 168 -9.56 10.87 -16.79
C ASP A 168 -9.55 10.03 -15.51
N CYS A 169 -9.07 8.77 -15.60
CA CYS A 169 -8.84 7.93 -14.44
C CYS A 169 -7.80 8.55 -13.48
N GLU A 170 -6.70 9.10 -14.02
CA GLU A 170 -5.67 9.77 -13.22
C GLU A 170 -6.20 11.01 -12.50
N LYS A 171 -7.02 11.84 -13.17
CA LYS A 171 -7.66 13.00 -12.51
C LYS A 171 -8.55 12.61 -11.33
N VAL A 172 -9.26 11.48 -11.43
CA VAL A 172 -10.08 10.96 -10.33
C VAL A 172 -9.18 10.44 -9.21
N TYR A 173 -8.16 9.64 -9.56
CA TYR A 173 -7.21 9.11 -8.59
C TYR A 173 -6.51 10.21 -7.78
N ASP A 174 -6.00 11.24 -8.46
CA ASP A 174 -5.30 12.36 -7.84
C ASP A 174 -6.15 13.10 -6.79
N GLN A 175 -7.45 13.25 -7.05
CA GLN A 175 -8.39 13.85 -6.10
C GLN A 175 -8.62 12.99 -4.85
N LEU A 176 -8.43 11.67 -4.95
CA LEU A 176 -8.64 10.72 -3.85
C LEU A 176 -7.40 10.58 -2.95
N VAL A 177 -6.19 10.80 -3.48
CA VAL A 177 -4.92 10.54 -2.76
C VAL A 177 -4.89 11.21 -1.39
N ALA A 178 -5.22 12.50 -1.28
CA ALA A 178 -5.18 13.21 0.00
C ALA A 178 -6.32 12.81 0.96
N GLY A 179 -7.39 12.20 0.44
CA GLY A 179 -8.59 11.85 1.21
C GLY A 179 -8.43 10.60 2.08
N ARG A 180 -7.47 9.72 1.77
CA ARG A 180 -7.28 8.45 2.47
C ARG A 180 -5.81 8.18 2.75
N PRO A 181 -5.40 8.03 4.02
CA PRO A 181 -4.00 7.75 4.35
C PRO A 181 -3.52 6.43 3.73
N GLY A 182 -2.24 6.37 3.36
CA GLY A 182 -1.64 5.18 2.74
C GLY A 182 -1.67 5.15 1.22
N MET A 183 -2.43 6.05 0.57
CA MET A 183 -2.40 6.21 -0.89
C MET A 183 -1.10 6.88 -1.32
N LEU A 184 -0.58 6.45 -2.48
CA LEU A 184 0.61 7.02 -3.11
C LEU A 184 0.19 8.03 -4.18
N ALA A 185 0.76 9.24 -4.17
CA ALA A 185 0.61 10.14 -5.30
C ALA A 185 1.45 9.60 -6.47
N ARG A 186 0.80 9.30 -7.60
CA ARG A 186 1.47 8.70 -8.75
C ARG A 186 2.56 9.63 -9.27
N GLN A 187 3.77 9.10 -9.37
CA GLN A 187 4.88 9.78 -10.03
C GLN A 187 4.82 9.46 -11.53
N PRO A 188 5.47 10.26 -12.41
CA PRO A 188 5.47 9.98 -13.85
C PRO A 188 5.86 8.53 -14.17
N GLY A 189 5.10 7.89 -15.06
CA GLY A 189 5.24 6.48 -15.42
C GLY A 189 4.38 5.53 -14.60
N TRP A 190 4.02 5.87 -13.35
CA TRP A 190 3.20 5.00 -12.48
C TRP A 190 1.75 4.89 -12.94
N GLU A 191 1.25 5.87 -13.69
CA GLU A 191 -0.06 5.80 -14.35
C GLU A 191 -0.18 4.62 -15.33
N ARG A 192 0.95 4.10 -15.84
CA ARG A 192 0.98 2.95 -16.75
C ARG A 192 0.83 1.61 -16.04
N LEU A 193 1.20 1.52 -14.75
CA LEU A 193 1.15 0.27 -13.99
C LEU A 193 -0.23 -0.42 -14.05
N PRO A 194 -1.35 0.27 -13.78
CA PRO A 194 -2.65 -0.39 -13.83
C PRO A 194 -3.17 -0.66 -15.25
N LEU A 195 -2.43 -0.30 -16.30
CA LEU A 195 -2.68 -0.70 -17.68
C LEU A 195 -1.91 -1.95 -18.13
N LEU A 196 -0.97 -2.47 -17.32
CA LEU A 196 -0.31 -3.74 -17.63
C LEU A 196 -1.36 -4.85 -17.73
N ASP A 197 -1.49 -5.45 -18.91
CA ASP A 197 -2.39 -6.58 -19.17
C ASP A 197 -1.76 -7.67 -20.04
N PRO A 198 -0.61 -8.26 -19.62
CA PRO A 198 0.01 -9.34 -20.36
C PRO A 198 -0.94 -10.52 -20.49
N GLU A 199 -1.03 -11.10 -21.69
CA GLU A 199 -1.94 -12.21 -21.96
C GLU A 199 -1.70 -13.41 -21.03
N ALA A 200 -0.44 -13.67 -20.68
CA ALA A 200 -0.04 -14.74 -19.78
C ALA A 200 -0.62 -14.60 -18.35
N ASP A 201 -0.88 -13.38 -17.91
CA ASP A 201 -1.34 -13.09 -16.54
C ASP A 201 -2.86 -13.04 -16.41
N ARG A 202 -3.59 -13.15 -17.52
CA ARG A 202 -5.05 -13.05 -17.53
C ARG A 202 -5.76 -14.25 -16.91
N ASP A 203 -5.07 -15.39 -16.73
CA ASP A 203 -5.66 -16.63 -16.18
C ASP A 203 -7.00 -16.99 -16.85
N GLY A 204 -7.06 -16.89 -18.18
CA GLY A 204 -8.26 -17.19 -18.99
C GLY A 204 -9.34 -16.10 -18.97
N ALA A 205 -9.11 -14.94 -18.35
CA ALA A 205 -9.93 -13.75 -18.54
C ALA A 205 -9.68 -13.09 -19.90
N GLY A 206 -10.66 -12.33 -20.40
CA GLY A 206 -10.48 -11.44 -21.54
C GLY A 206 -9.57 -10.24 -21.25
N PRO A 207 -9.35 -9.36 -22.24
CA PRO A 207 -8.58 -8.13 -22.04
C PRO A 207 -9.26 -7.21 -21.02
N VAL A 208 -8.47 -6.33 -20.41
CA VAL A 208 -9.00 -5.30 -19.51
C VAL A 208 -9.94 -4.37 -20.26
N LEU A 209 -11.06 -4.08 -19.61
CA LEU A 209 -12.05 -3.09 -20.00
C LEU A 209 -12.07 -1.97 -18.97
N CYS A 210 -12.44 -0.76 -19.41
CA CYS A 210 -12.62 0.38 -18.52
C CYS A 210 -14.02 0.97 -18.71
N VAL A 211 -14.73 1.21 -17.61
CA VAL A 211 -15.96 1.98 -17.60
C VAL A 211 -15.72 3.29 -16.85
N LEU A 212 -16.12 4.40 -17.45
CA LEU A 212 -16.15 5.72 -16.81
C LEU A 212 -17.55 6.03 -16.31
N ALA A 213 -17.63 6.66 -15.14
CA ALA A 213 -18.86 7.18 -14.57
C ALA A 213 -18.85 8.70 -14.62
N GLU A 214 -19.80 9.26 -15.39
CA GLU A 214 -19.94 10.68 -15.65
C GLU A 214 -21.18 11.24 -14.93
N VAL A 215 -21.04 12.42 -14.31
CA VAL A 215 -22.16 13.21 -13.77
C VAL A 215 -22.05 14.60 -14.36
N ALA A 216 -23.14 15.09 -14.98
CA ALA A 216 -23.16 16.40 -15.65
C ALA A 216 -22.01 16.61 -16.67
N GLY A 217 -21.53 15.54 -17.30
CA GLY A 217 -20.44 15.58 -18.28
C GLY A 217 -19.03 15.50 -17.71
N GLU A 218 -18.89 15.44 -16.38
CA GLU A 218 -17.59 15.28 -15.71
C GLU A 218 -17.38 13.83 -15.26
N VAL A 219 -16.19 13.28 -15.48
CA VAL A 219 -15.81 11.95 -14.97
C VAL A 219 -15.60 12.05 -13.45
N ARG A 220 -16.39 11.28 -12.70
CA ARG A 220 -16.42 11.26 -11.22
C ARG A 220 -16.02 9.90 -10.64
N GLY A 221 -15.77 8.92 -11.50
CA GLY A 221 -15.37 7.59 -11.10
C GLY A 221 -15.07 6.70 -12.29
N TYR A 222 -14.44 5.56 -12.02
CA TYR A 222 -14.15 4.56 -13.04
C TYR A 222 -14.02 3.16 -12.41
N ALA A 223 -14.12 2.13 -13.23
CA ALA A 223 -13.71 0.78 -12.87
C ALA A 223 -12.94 0.13 -14.01
N ARG A 224 -11.85 -0.57 -13.69
CA ARG A 224 -11.12 -1.45 -14.62
C ARG A 224 -11.35 -2.90 -14.24
N TYR A 225 -11.80 -3.69 -15.20
CA TYR A 225 -12.16 -5.08 -14.95
C TYR A 225 -11.93 -5.93 -16.19
N ALA A 226 -11.90 -7.25 -16.01
CA ALA A 226 -11.93 -8.22 -17.09
C ALA A 226 -13.06 -9.23 -16.85
N VAL A 227 -13.48 -9.95 -17.88
CA VAL A 227 -14.47 -11.01 -17.76
C VAL A 227 -13.81 -12.35 -18.07
N LYS A 228 -13.88 -13.28 -17.11
CA LYS A 228 -13.53 -14.69 -17.30
C LYS A 228 -14.81 -15.46 -17.56
N ALA A 229 -14.98 -15.90 -18.81
CA ALA A 229 -16.14 -16.69 -19.19
C ALA A 229 -16.10 -18.07 -18.50
N GLY A 230 -17.27 -18.59 -18.13
CA GLY A 230 -17.39 -19.86 -17.43
C GLY A 230 -18.77 -20.46 -17.65
N TRP A 231 -18.83 -21.79 -17.70
CA TRP A 231 -20.07 -22.55 -17.82
C TRP A 231 -20.00 -23.79 -16.93
N ASP A 232 -21.13 -24.15 -16.33
CA ASP A 232 -21.32 -25.41 -15.64
C ASP A 232 -22.61 -26.10 -16.12
N GLY A 233 -23.01 -27.19 -15.46
CA GLY A 233 -24.24 -27.92 -15.81
C GLY A 233 -25.54 -27.13 -15.60
N GLY A 234 -25.49 -25.99 -14.89
CA GLY A 234 -26.61 -25.09 -14.62
C GLY A 234 -26.65 -23.86 -15.53
N GLY A 235 -25.60 -23.58 -16.31
CA GLY A 235 -25.55 -22.47 -17.27
C GLY A 235 -24.26 -21.65 -17.16
N PRO A 236 -24.30 -20.35 -17.53
CA PRO A 236 -23.16 -19.45 -17.37
C PRO A 236 -22.80 -19.24 -15.90
N ASP A 237 -21.51 -19.39 -15.59
CA ASP A 237 -20.90 -19.17 -14.26
C ASP A 237 -19.67 -18.26 -14.37
N GLY A 238 -19.76 -17.24 -15.24
CA GLY A 238 -18.67 -16.30 -15.49
C GLY A 238 -18.28 -15.47 -14.27
N THR A 239 -17.06 -14.94 -14.29
CA THR A 239 -16.51 -14.10 -13.22
C THR A 239 -16.06 -12.75 -13.77
N VAL A 240 -16.53 -11.68 -13.15
CA VAL A 240 -15.95 -10.34 -13.32
C VAL A 240 -14.71 -10.25 -12.42
N VAL A 241 -13.55 -10.03 -13.02
CA VAL A 241 -12.28 -9.82 -12.31
C VAL A 241 -12.04 -8.33 -12.21
N LEU A 242 -12.40 -7.73 -11.08
CA LEU A 242 -12.22 -6.31 -10.81
C LEU A 242 -10.75 -6.04 -10.44
N ARG A 243 -10.12 -5.13 -11.18
CA ARG A 243 -8.74 -4.68 -10.91
C ARG A 243 -8.73 -3.48 -9.97
N ASP A 244 -9.48 -2.44 -10.31
CA ASP A 244 -9.70 -1.28 -9.44
C ASP A 244 -11.05 -0.61 -9.73
N ILE A 245 -11.53 0.12 -8.72
CA ILE A 245 -12.77 0.90 -8.75
C ILE A 245 -12.56 2.12 -7.86
N GLU A 246 -12.75 3.30 -8.44
CA GLU A 246 -12.59 4.57 -7.75
C GLU A 246 -13.76 5.48 -8.04
N ALA A 247 -14.21 6.22 -7.02
CA ALA A 247 -15.37 7.10 -7.12
C ALA A 247 -15.22 8.28 -6.15
N LEU A 248 -15.56 9.48 -6.62
CA LEU A 248 -15.57 10.70 -5.82
C LEU A 248 -16.85 10.83 -4.97
N ASP A 249 -17.91 10.10 -5.33
CA ASP A 249 -19.23 10.21 -4.71
C ASP A 249 -19.85 8.84 -4.38
N PRO A 250 -20.66 8.75 -3.31
CA PRO A 250 -21.41 7.53 -2.98
C PRO A 250 -22.32 7.05 -4.11
N ALA A 251 -23.02 7.95 -4.80
CA ALA A 251 -23.93 7.61 -5.90
C ALA A 251 -23.18 7.01 -7.11
N VAL A 252 -21.98 7.54 -7.40
CA VAL A 252 -21.08 7.03 -8.46
C VAL A 252 -20.51 5.68 -8.07
N HIS A 253 -20.09 5.52 -6.81
CA HIS A 253 -19.61 4.24 -6.28
C HIS A 253 -20.69 3.15 -6.39
N ALA A 254 -21.93 3.45 -5.98
CA ALA A 254 -23.05 2.53 -6.11
C ALA A 254 -23.38 2.22 -7.58
N ALA A 255 -23.35 3.21 -8.48
CA ALA A 255 -23.58 3.02 -9.90
C ALA A 255 -22.57 2.06 -10.55
N LEU A 256 -21.28 2.24 -10.23
CA LEU A 256 -20.20 1.38 -10.73
C LEU A 256 -20.35 -0.07 -10.22
N TRP A 257 -20.65 -0.27 -8.94
CA TRP A 257 -20.89 -1.61 -8.41
C TRP A 257 -22.14 -2.28 -8.99
N ARG A 258 -23.23 -1.53 -9.16
CA ARG A 258 -24.44 -2.02 -9.83
C ARG A 258 -24.16 -2.46 -11.27
N TYR A 259 -23.34 -1.71 -11.98
CA TYR A 259 -22.88 -2.07 -13.31
C TYR A 259 -22.11 -3.39 -13.30
N LEU A 260 -21.10 -3.52 -12.44
CA LEU A 260 -20.30 -4.74 -12.34
C LEU A 260 -21.14 -5.97 -11.97
N PHE A 261 -22.13 -5.80 -11.10
CA PHE A 261 -23.06 -6.88 -10.70
C PHE A 261 -24.04 -7.26 -11.80
N GLY A 262 -24.37 -6.32 -12.70
CA GLY A 262 -25.31 -6.50 -13.79
C GLY A 262 -24.70 -6.99 -15.09
N ILE A 263 -23.42 -7.38 -15.10
CA ILE A 263 -22.77 -7.95 -16.30
C ILE A 263 -23.35 -9.35 -16.54
N ASP A 264 -24.04 -9.51 -17.68
CA ASP A 264 -24.67 -10.77 -18.08
C ASP A 264 -23.68 -11.94 -18.14
N LEU A 265 -24.23 -13.16 -17.96
CA LEU A 265 -23.48 -14.42 -18.01
C LEU A 265 -22.43 -14.59 -16.89
N THR A 266 -22.43 -13.70 -15.90
CA THR A 266 -21.57 -13.79 -14.72
C THR A 266 -22.38 -14.02 -13.46
N SER A 267 -21.79 -14.74 -12.50
CA SER A 267 -22.40 -15.07 -11.21
C SER A 267 -21.63 -14.49 -10.03
N ARG A 268 -20.45 -13.91 -10.29
CA ARG A 268 -19.57 -13.38 -9.25
C ARG A 268 -18.68 -12.24 -9.72
N VAL A 269 -18.37 -11.34 -8.79
CA VAL A 269 -17.27 -10.37 -8.92
C VAL A 269 -16.16 -10.78 -7.95
N THR A 270 -14.92 -10.78 -8.42
CA THR A 270 -13.73 -10.98 -7.58
C THR A 270 -12.89 -9.72 -7.56
N VAL A 271 -12.37 -9.37 -6.38
CA VAL A 271 -11.45 -8.24 -6.20
C VAL A 271 -10.39 -8.61 -5.17
N ARG A 272 -9.14 -8.23 -5.43
CA ARG A 272 -7.99 -8.64 -4.60
C ARG A 272 -7.56 -7.61 -3.56
N ASN A 273 -7.91 -6.34 -3.75
CA ASN A 273 -7.45 -5.25 -2.90
C ASN A 273 -8.48 -4.12 -2.80
N ARG A 274 -9.20 -4.08 -1.68
CA ARG A 274 -10.08 -2.98 -1.27
C ARG A 274 -9.74 -2.53 0.17
N PRO A 275 -10.06 -1.29 0.57
CA PRO A 275 -9.86 -0.84 1.94
C PRO A 275 -10.68 -1.66 2.95
N ALA A 276 -10.21 -1.74 4.21
CA ALA A 276 -10.89 -2.47 5.28
C ALA A 276 -12.28 -1.91 5.64
N ASP A 277 -12.52 -0.64 5.34
CA ASP A 277 -13.78 0.07 5.49
C ASP A 277 -14.44 0.35 4.13
N ASP A 278 -14.24 -0.52 3.12
CA ASP A 278 -14.82 -0.31 1.79
C ASP A 278 -16.34 -0.10 1.88
N PRO A 279 -16.88 1.01 1.33
CA PRO A 279 -18.30 1.33 1.40
C PRO A 279 -19.21 0.23 0.86
N LEU A 280 -18.74 -0.63 -0.06
CA LEU A 280 -19.52 -1.77 -0.56
C LEU A 280 -20.04 -2.65 0.58
N LEU A 281 -19.23 -2.87 1.63
CA LEU A 281 -19.60 -3.72 2.78
C LEU A 281 -20.76 -3.13 3.60
N HIS A 282 -21.07 -1.85 3.40
CA HIS A 282 -22.22 -1.17 3.99
C HIS A 282 -23.38 -0.96 3.00
N LEU A 283 -23.15 -1.21 1.70
CA LEU A 283 -24.15 -1.09 0.65
C LEU A 283 -24.88 -2.40 0.37
N VAL A 284 -24.18 -3.53 0.45
CA VAL A 284 -24.79 -4.84 0.20
C VAL A 284 -25.71 -5.28 1.33
N ASP A 285 -26.70 -6.11 0.98
CA ASP A 285 -27.70 -6.66 1.90
C ASP A 285 -27.19 -7.83 2.78
N ASP A 286 -26.17 -8.58 2.33
CA ASP A 286 -25.57 -9.68 3.11
C ASP A 286 -24.05 -9.78 2.95
N ILE A 287 -23.31 -9.14 3.86
CA ILE A 287 -21.83 -9.15 3.85
C ILE A 287 -21.21 -10.55 3.86
N ARG A 288 -21.92 -11.58 4.35
CA ARG A 288 -21.41 -12.97 4.40
C ARG A 288 -21.22 -13.54 2.99
N ARG A 289 -21.95 -13.01 2.00
CA ARG A 289 -21.83 -13.37 0.59
C ARG A 289 -20.67 -12.70 -0.14
N CYS A 290 -19.95 -11.81 0.52
CA CYS A 290 -18.77 -11.15 -0.03
C CYS A 290 -17.48 -11.95 0.18
N GLN A 291 -17.51 -12.99 1.03
CA GLN A 291 -16.35 -13.84 1.37
C GLN A 291 -15.08 -13.04 1.66
N ALA A 292 -15.23 -11.93 2.40
CA ALA A 292 -14.15 -10.99 2.66
C ALA A 292 -13.00 -11.64 3.44
N LYS A 293 -11.78 -11.47 2.94
CA LYS A 293 -10.54 -11.93 3.58
C LYS A 293 -9.61 -10.75 3.74
N VAL A 294 -9.19 -10.52 4.98
CA VAL A 294 -8.28 -9.44 5.36
C VAL A 294 -6.85 -9.96 5.39
N ARG A 295 -5.91 -9.16 4.90
CA ARG A 295 -4.47 -9.36 5.09
C ARG A 295 -3.76 -8.03 5.30
N GLU A 296 -2.60 -8.06 5.93
CA GLU A 296 -1.68 -6.91 5.94
C GLU A 296 -1.25 -6.57 4.50
N SER A 297 -1.04 -5.29 4.21
CA SER A 297 -0.65 -4.82 2.86
C SER A 297 0.61 -3.95 2.90
N LEU A 298 0.46 -2.65 3.16
CA LEU A 298 1.58 -1.72 3.30
C LEU A 298 2.19 -1.81 4.70
N PHE A 299 3.51 -1.92 4.73
CA PHE A 299 4.32 -1.81 5.94
C PHE A 299 5.02 -0.45 5.95
N VAL A 300 5.12 0.16 7.13
CA VAL A 300 5.73 1.47 7.34
C VAL A 300 6.90 1.34 8.30
N ARG A 301 7.98 2.05 7.99
CA ARG A 301 9.16 2.26 8.81
C ARG A 301 9.37 3.74 8.99
N LEU A 302 9.26 4.24 10.23
CA LEU A 302 9.69 5.60 10.54
C LEU A 302 11.22 5.63 10.45
N VAL A 303 11.73 6.42 9.51
CA VAL A 303 13.16 6.62 9.29
C VAL A 303 13.65 7.78 10.14
N ASP A 304 12.84 8.83 10.25
CA ASP A 304 13.01 9.94 11.19
C ASP A 304 11.74 10.07 12.05
N VAL A 305 11.83 9.65 13.32
CA VAL A 305 10.67 9.61 14.23
C VAL A 305 10.04 10.99 14.45
N GLY A 306 10.86 12.01 14.68
CA GLY A 306 10.36 13.37 14.94
C GLY A 306 9.68 13.94 13.70
N ALA A 307 10.34 13.88 12.54
CA ALA A 307 9.79 14.40 11.30
C ALA A 307 8.54 13.65 10.85
N ALA A 308 8.50 12.32 11.00
CA ALA A 308 7.32 11.53 10.64
C ALA A 308 6.12 11.87 11.53
N LEU A 309 6.28 11.85 12.86
CA LEU A 309 5.17 12.09 13.79
C LEU A 309 4.65 13.54 13.72
N ALA A 310 5.52 14.51 13.44
CA ALA A 310 5.10 15.90 13.22
C ALA A 310 4.33 16.11 11.89
N ALA A 311 4.48 15.20 10.92
CA ALA A 311 3.93 15.39 9.58
C ALA A 311 2.47 14.97 9.41
N ARG A 312 1.89 14.25 10.39
CA ARG A 312 0.48 13.82 10.36
C ARG A 312 -0.38 14.58 11.37
N ALA A 313 -1.68 14.60 11.14
CA ALA A 313 -2.67 14.98 12.14
C ALA A 313 -3.10 13.79 13.01
N TYR A 314 -3.74 14.11 14.13
CA TYR A 314 -4.20 13.16 15.14
C TYR A 314 -5.71 13.32 15.36
N ALA A 315 -6.41 12.21 15.59
CA ALA A 315 -7.89 12.22 15.67
C ALA A 315 -8.43 12.91 16.94
N ALA A 316 -7.58 13.12 17.94
CA ALA A 316 -7.88 13.82 19.17
C ALA A 316 -6.62 14.55 19.67
N PRO A 317 -6.77 15.61 20.50
CA PRO A 317 -5.64 16.25 21.16
C PRO A 317 -4.82 15.24 21.98
N LEU A 318 -3.50 15.36 21.89
CA LEU A 318 -2.56 14.47 22.57
C LEU A 318 -1.33 15.24 23.04
N ASP A 319 -0.82 14.86 24.22
CA ASP A 319 0.50 15.23 24.74
C ASP A 319 1.04 13.97 25.44
N VAL A 320 2.04 13.34 24.84
CA VAL A 320 2.58 12.06 25.31
C VAL A 320 4.08 11.99 25.09
N VAL A 321 4.80 11.38 26.03
CA VAL A 321 6.21 11.05 25.88
C VAL A 321 6.37 9.58 25.51
N LEU A 322 6.95 9.32 24.35
CA LEU A 322 7.21 7.98 23.80
C LEU A 322 8.68 7.60 24.01
N GLU A 323 8.94 6.52 24.74
CA GLU A 323 10.24 5.84 24.75
C GLU A 323 10.31 4.89 23.55
N VAL A 324 11.13 5.24 22.56
CA VAL A 324 11.24 4.51 21.29
C VAL A 324 12.52 3.69 21.25
N ALA A 325 12.36 2.37 21.06
CA ALA A 325 13.47 1.46 20.79
C ALA A 325 13.68 1.26 19.28
N ASP A 326 14.93 1.37 18.81
CA ASP A 326 15.31 1.26 17.39
C ASP A 326 16.79 0.88 17.19
N ALA A 327 17.12 -0.36 17.53
CA ALA A 327 18.51 -0.84 17.46
C ALA A 327 19.13 -0.79 16.04
N GLY A 328 18.30 -0.71 14.99
CA GLY A 328 18.77 -0.60 13.61
C GLY A 328 19.12 0.83 13.20
N CYS A 329 18.51 1.82 13.85
CA CYS A 329 18.65 3.25 13.55
C CYS A 329 18.77 4.04 14.87
N PRO A 330 19.97 4.10 15.49
CA PRO A 330 20.17 4.70 16.82
C PRO A 330 19.74 6.18 16.92
N TRP A 331 19.67 6.89 15.80
CA TRP A 331 19.18 8.27 15.75
C TRP A 331 17.68 8.42 16.08
N ASN A 332 16.92 7.32 16.09
CA ASN A 332 15.52 7.28 16.51
C ASN A 332 15.37 6.89 17.99
N GLU A 333 16.39 6.30 18.61
CA GLU A 333 16.29 5.79 19.99
C GLU A 333 16.13 6.93 21.01
N GLY A 334 15.37 6.64 22.06
CA GLY A 334 15.16 7.50 23.22
C GLY A 334 13.74 8.10 23.28
N ARG A 335 13.63 9.21 24.02
CA ARG A 335 12.34 9.81 24.38
C ARG A 335 11.94 10.96 23.46
N TRP A 336 10.69 10.90 23.02
CA TRP A 336 10.08 11.86 22.12
C TRP A 336 8.79 12.39 22.73
N ARG A 337 8.69 13.70 22.96
CA ARG A 337 7.43 14.34 23.32
C ARG A 337 6.67 14.65 22.05
N LEU A 338 5.49 14.07 21.92
CA LEU A 338 4.58 14.28 20.82
C LEU A 338 3.38 15.08 21.33
N THR A 339 3.18 16.27 20.75
CA THR A 339 1.96 17.04 20.93
C THR A 339 1.26 17.22 19.59
N GLY A 340 -0.06 17.08 19.55
CA GLY A 340 -0.77 17.23 18.29
C GLY A 340 -2.28 17.07 18.41
N ASP A 341 -2.97 17.46 17.36
CA ASP A 341 -4.42 17.38 17.23
C ASP A 341 -4.83 17.25 15.75
N GLY A 342 -6.11 17.53 15.44
CA GLY A 342 -6.64 17.47 14.08
C GLY A 342 -6.08 18.52 13.11
N ARG A 343 -5.25 19.47 13.57
CA ARG A 343 -4.68 20.56 12.76
C ARG A 343 -3.20 20.39 12.48
N GLY A 344 -2.48 19.63 13.30
CA GLY A 344 -1.06 19.39 13.13
C GLY A 344 -0.41 18.84 14.40
N ALA A 345 0.92 18.68 14.36
CA ALA A 345 1.68 18.11 15.46
C ALA A 345 3.12 18.64 15.51
N SER A 346 3.73 18.51 16.68
CA SER A 346 5.16 18.64 16.90
C SER A 346 5.68 17.39 17.62
N CYS A 347 6.90 16.98 17.29
CA CYS A 347 7.54 15.85 17.94
C CYS A 347 9.03 16.14 18.14
N GLU A 348 9.43 16.29 19.39
CA GLU A 348 10.78 16.71 19.77
C GLU A 348 11.38 15.76 20.79
N ARG A 349 12.71 15.68 20.83
CA ARG A 349 13.41 14.93 21.88
C ARG A 349 13.18 15.58 23.24
N THR A 350 13.02 14.77 24.28
CA THR A 350 12.83 15.25 25.65
C THR A 350 13.57 14.36 26.66
N ASP A 351 13.81 14.92 27.85
CA ASP A 351 14.26 14.18 29.03
C ASP A 351 13.14 13.91 30.05
N ASP A 352 11.91 14.34 29.74
CA ASP A 352 10.72 14.08 30.55
C ASP A 352 10.47 12.57 30.72
N PRO A 353 9.85 12.12 31.83
CA PRO A 353 9.50 10.71 32.02
C PRO A 353 8.63 10.19 30.89
N ALA A 354 8.91 8.98 30.40
CA ALA A 354 8.13 8.36 29.34
C ALA A 354 6.75 7.91 29.83
N ASP A 355 5.73 8.11 29.01
CA ASP A 355 4.36 7.67 29.23
C ASP A 355 4.09 6.29 28.62
N LEU A 356 4.68 6.03 27.45
CA LEU A 356 4.58 4.76 26.73
C LEU A 356 5.96 4.30 26.28
N ALA A 357 6.21 2.99 26.30
CA ALA A 357 7.40 2.37 25.72
C ALA A 357 7.02 1.38 24.62
N LEU A 358 7.66 1.50 23.46
CA LEU A 358 7.41 0.67 22.29
C LEU A 358 8.60 0.70 21.33
N SER A 359 8.66 -0.25 20.40
CA SER A 359 9.65 -0.14 19.32
C SER A 359 9.10 0.71 18.18
N VAL A 360 10.01 1.22 17.37
CA VAL A 360 9.72 1.90 16.11
C VAL A 360 8.83 1.08 15.15
N ARG A 361 8.83 -0.26 15.28
CA ARG A 361 7.95 -1.14 14.50
C ARG A 361 6.50 -0.91 14.87
N GLU A 362 6.18 -0.90 16.17
CA GLU A 362 4.82 -0.66 16.65
C GLU A 362 4.37 0.77 16.32
N LEU A 363 5.28 1.74 16.33
CA LEU A 363 5.00 3.08 15.80
C LEU A 363 4.66 3.03 14.30
N GLY A 364 5.45 2.32 13.49
CA GLY A 364 5.17 2.11 12.07
C GLY A 364 3.77 1.53 11.85
N SER A 365 3.37 0.55 12.66
CA SER A 365 2.02 -0.05 12.58
C SER A 365 0.89 0.92 12.93
N ALA A 366 1.06 1.75 13.95
CA ALA A 366 0.06 2.75 14.34
C ALA A 366 0.07 4.01 13.45
N TYR A 367 1.14 4.22 12.67
CA TYR A 367 1.44 5.50 12.03
C TYR A 367 0.38 6.00 11.06
N LEU A 368 -0.29 5.12 10.31
CA LEU A 368 -1.36 5.50 9.40
C LEU A 368 -2.77 5.40 10.02
N GLY A 369 -2.87 5.01 11.30
CA GLY A 369 -4.14 4.80 12.00
C GLY A 369 -4.83 3.47 11.71
N GLY A 370 -4.16 2.53 11.04
CA GLY A 370 -4.70 1.20 10.73
C GLY A 370 -4.76 0.27 11.93
N PHE A 371 -3.66 0.22 12.70
CA PHE A 371 -3.51 -0.67 13.86
C PHE A 371 -3.53 0.11 15.18
N SER A 372 -4.31 -0.39 16.15
CA SER A 372 -4.50 0.26 17.45
C SER A 372 -3.30 0.03 18.38
N LEU A 373 -2.81 1.11 19.00
CA LEU A 373 -1.82 1.01 20.08
C LEU A 373 -2.35 0.17 21.26
N SER A 374 -3.64 0.25 21.60
CA SER A 374 -4.24 -0.60 22.63
C SER A 374 -4.22 -2.08 22.27
N ALA A 375 -4.47 -2.44 21.00
CA ALA A 375 -4.37 -3.83 20.55
C ALA A 375 -2.91 -4.34 20.60
N LEU A 376 -1.96 -3.50 20.19
CA LEU A 376 -0.52 -3.81 20.29
C LEU A 376 -0.08 -3.95 21.76
N ALA A 377 -0.62 -3.15 22.68
CA ALA A 377 -0.38 -3.29 24.11
C ALA A 377 -0.97 -4.57 24.69
N ALA A 378 -2.19 -4.93 24.30
CA ALA A 378 -2.81 -6.20 24.69
C ALA A 378 -2.00 -7.42 24.22
N ALA A 379 -1.26 -7.29 23.11
CA ALA A 379 -0.31 -8.27 22.63
C ALA A 379 1.09 -8.21 23.29
N GLY A 380 1.28 -7.34 24.30
CA GLY A 380 2.54 -7.15 25.02
C GLY A 380 3.62 -6.41 24.23
N ARG A 381 3.27 -5.70 23.15
CA ARG A 381 4.22 -4.98 22.28
C ARG A 381 4.39 -3.51 22.64
N VAL A 382 3.37 -2.92 23.26
CA VAL A 382 3.40 -1.55 23.78
C VAL A 382 3.19 -1.63 25.29
N ARG A 383 3.99 -0.90 26.05
CA ARG A 383 3.92 -0.86 27.52
C ARG A 383 3.50 0.52 27.99
N GLU A 384 2.44 0.58 28.77
CA GLU A 384 2.01 1.79 29.46
C GLU A 384 2.89 2.02 30.70
N LEU A 385 3.40 3.24 30.85
CA LEU A 385 4.23 3.67 31.97
C LEU A 385 3.51 4.74 32.81
N ARG A 386 2.74 5.62 32.18
CA ARG A 386 1.79 6.52 32.83
C ARG A 386 0.36 5.97 32.66
N PRO A 387 -0.37 5.67 33.75
CA PRO A 387 -1.76 5.24 33.66
C PRO A 387 -2.63 6.21 32.85
N GLY A 388 -3.39 5.68 31.89
CA GLY A 388 -4.32 6.44 31.03
C GLY A 388 -3.70 6.90 29.70
N ALA A 389 -2.38 6.99 29.60
CA ALA A 389 -1.69 7.46 28.40
C ALA A 389 -1.95 6.57 27.19
N LEU A 390 -2.09 5.25 27.39
CA LEU A 390 -2.30 4.31 26.29
C LEU A 390 -3.66 4.54 25.61
N ARG A 391 -4.70 4.80 26.42
CA ARG A 391 -6.04 5.07 25.90
C ARG A 391 -6.07 6.37 25.10
N GLU A 392 -5.49 7.43 25.66
CA GLU A 392 -5.37 8.75 25.02
C GLU A 392 -4.63 8.62 23.67
N ALA A 393 -3.44 8.03 23.70
CA ALA A 393 -2.63 7.84 22.50
C ALA A 393 -3.31 6.92 21.47
N SER A 394 -3.97 5.83 21.89
CA SER A 394 -4.62 4.93 20.94
C SER A 394 -5.80 5.58 20.21
N VAL A 395 -6.52 6.51 20.85
CA VAL A 395 -7.57 7.29 20.18
C VAL A 395 -6.92 8.28 19.21
N ALA A 396 -5.93 9.04 19.67
CA ALA A 396 -5.27 10.07 18.86
C ALA A 396 -4.55 9.50 17.61
N PHE A 397 -3.88 8.36 17.73
CA PHE A 397 -3.18 7.70 16.61
C PHE A 397 -4.14 7.08 15.59
N GLY A 398 -5.37 6.76 15.98
CA GLY A 398 -6.42 6.32 15.06
C GLY A 398 -6.79 7.38 14.03
N TRP A 399 -7.61 6.99 13.06
CA TRP A 399 -8.22 7.91 12.10
C TRP A 399 -9.60 7.39 11.70
N HIS A 400 -10.51 8.31 11.33
CA HIS A 400 -11.91 7.98 11.03
C HIS A 400 -12.08 7.26 9.68
N ILE A 401 -11.06 7.29 8.81
CA ILE A 401 -10.96 6.53 7.57
C ILE A 401 -9.80 5.55 7.71
N LYS A 402 -10.02 4.28 7.40
CA LYS A 402 -8.95 3.26 7.46
C LYS A 402 -7.90 3.53 6.37
N PRO A 403 -6.61 3.37 6.68
CA PRO A 403 -5.59 3.59 5.68
C PRO A 403 -5.55 2.44 4.66
N TRP A 404 -5.16 2.72 3.43
CA TRP A 404 -5.18 1.75 2.34
C TRP A 404 -4.12 2.08 1.28
N LEU A 405 -3.45 1.04 0.79
CA LEU A 405 -2.58 1.11 -0.38
C LEU A 405 -3.33 0.55 -1.60
N PRO A 406 -3.63 1.36 -2.63
CA PRO A 406 -4.45 0.93 -3.78
C PRO A 406 -3.72 0.00 -4.75
N HIS A 407 -2.40 0.12 -4.87
CA HIS A 407 -1.59 -0.69 -5.79
C HIS A 407 -0.24 -1.07 -5.18
N GLY A 408 0.33 -2.19 -5.62
CA GLY A 408 1.68 -2.63 -5.24
C GLY A 408 2.78 -1.85 -5.98
N PHE A 409 4.02 -2.16 -5.63
CA PHE A 409 5.27 -1.65 -6.20
C PHE A 409 6.44 -2.57 -5.82
#